data_AF-Q5DCG8-F1
#
_entry.id   AF-Q5DCG8-F1
#
_cell.length_a   1.000
_cell.length_b   1.000
_cell.length_c   1.000
_cell.angle_alpha   90.00
_cell.angle_beta   90.00
_cell.angle_gamma   90.00
#
_symmetry.space_group_name_H-M   'P 1'
#
loop_
_entity.id
_entity.type
_entity.pdbx_description
1 polymer ?
#
loop_
_entity_poly.entity_id
_entity_poly.type
_entity_poly.pdbx_seq_one_letter_code
_entity_poly.pdbx_strand_id
1 'polypeptide(L)'
;MAIQEFNLASVLEGLSLTMDQFVDLCILLGCDYVDTIRGIGPKKALDLLHKYHSIDCVLKNIDKSKYPVPNDWPYEDAKKLFLNPEVTDPSLIELKWDEPDEEGLVEFLCHKHGFNEERIRNGAKKLFKAKNTTTQGRIDNFFTSIPSKNNLLISNPNINCNKTPSNTMSDRKRKLNTGTPSRLKMAK
;
A
#
# COMPACT_ATOMS: atom_id res chain seq x y z
N MET A 1 -2.92 -7.00 -6.04
CA MET A 1 -3.18 -5.62 -5.63
C MET A 1 -1.96 -5.14 -4.85
N ALA A 2 -1.55 -3.88 -5.04
CA ALA A 2 -0.45 -3.31 -4.27
C ALA A 2 -0.91 -3.06 -2.82
N ILE A 3 0.01 -3.16 -1.87
CA ILE A 3 -0.25 -2.76 -0.48
C ILE A 3 -0.36 -1.24 -0.45
N GLN A 4 -1.41 -0.73 0.18
CA GLN A 4 -1.62 0.70 0.40
C GLN A 4 -1.48 0.99 1.89
N GLU A 5 -0.65 1.98 2.23
CA GLU A 5 -0.43 2.43 3.60
C GLU A 5 -0.94 3.87 3.74
N PHE A 6 -1.64 4.15 4.84
CA PHE A 6 -2.16 5.48 5.15
C PHE A 6 -1.56 5.97 6.46
N ASN A 7 -0.87 7.11 6.39
CA ASN A 7 -0.32 7.76 7.58
C ASN A 7 -1.30 8.81 8.09
N LEU A 8 -1.84 8.60 9.29
CA LEU A 8 -2.84 9.51 9.88
C LEU A 8 -2.29 10.94 10.05
N ALA A 9 -1.04 11.11 10.49
CA ALA A 9 -0.45 12.43 10.69
C ALA A 9 -0.39 13.21 9.37
N SER A 10 0.04 12.56 8.28
CA SER A 10 0.05 13.17 6.94
C SER A 10 -1.35 13.51 6.43
N VAL A 11 -2.37 12.71 6.77
CA VAL A 11 -3.77 13.00 6.40
C VAL A 11 -4.30 14.21 7.17
N LEU A 12 -4.05 14.28 8.48
CA LEU A 12 -4.47 15.42 9.32
C LEU A 12 -3.80 16.72 8.87
N GLU A 13 -2.50 16.68 8.56
CA GLU A 13 -1.76 17.82 8.01
C GLU A 13 -2.29 18.23 6.63
N GLY A 14 -2.48 17.26 5.73
CA GLY A 14 -2.97 17.53 4.37
C GLY A 14 -4.39 18.08 4.31
N LEU A 15 -5.22 17.77 5.31
CA LEU A 15 -6.58 18.29 5.44
C LEU A 15 -6.69 19.51 6.37
N SER A 16 -5.62 19.88 7.07
CA SER A 16 -5.59 20.92 8.10
C SER A 16 -6.69 20.74 9.17
N LEU A 17 -6.85 19.52 9.67
CA LEU A 17 -7.85 19.16 10.68
C LEU A 17 -7.20 18.63 11.95
N THR A 18 -7.82 18.92 13.10
CA THR A 18 -7.50 18.22 14.36
C THR A 18 -8.11 16.82 14.36
N MET A 19 -7.69 15.95 15.28
CA MET A 19 -8.28 14.60 15.41
C MET A 19 -9.80 14.65 15.65
N ASP A 20 -10.27 15.55 16.52
CA ASP A 20 -11.70 15.70 16.81
C ASP A 20 -12.50 16.15 15.58
N GLN A 21 -11.93 17.06 14.79
CA GLN A 21 -12.53 17.48 13.52
C GLN A 21 -12.47 16.36 12.49
N PHE A 22 -11.39 15.59 12.45
CA PHE A 22 -11.30 14.48 11.53
C PHE A 22 -12.36 13.40 11.82
N VAL A 23 -12.62 13.10 13.09
CA VAL A 23 -13.74 12.23 13.50
C VAL A 23 -15.08 12.82 13.06
N ASP A 24 -15.30 14.12 13.28
CA ASP A 24 -16.50 14.82 12.82
C ASP A 24 -16.68 14.73 11.29
N LEU A 25 -15.59 14.85 10.53
CA LEU A 25 -15.60 14.65 9.09
C LEU A 25 -16.03 13.22 8.75
N CYS A 26 -15.44 12.21 9.36
CA CYS A 26 -15.77 10.80 9.11
C CYS A 26 -17.25 10.50 9.37
N ILE A 27 -17.84 11.07 10.43
CA ILE A 27 -19.26 10.93 10.73
C ILE A 27 -20.12 11.60 9.62
N LEU A 28 -19.74 12.79 9.16
CA LEU A 28 -20.45 13.49 8.08
C LEU A 28 -20.33 12.80 6.71
N LEU A 29 -19.20 12.11 6.44
CA LEU A 29 -19.00 11.29 5.25
C LEU A 29 -19.86 10.03 5.27
N GLY A 30 -20.13 9.52 6.47
CA GLY A 30 -20.83 8.27 6.73
C GLY A 30 -19.93 7.27 7.43
N CYS A 31 -20.41 6.82 8.58
CA CYS A 31 -19.81 5.75 9.35
C CYS A 31 -20.87 4.68 9.63
N ASP A 32 -20.44 3.54 10.17
CA ASP A 32 -21.34 2.40 10.42
C ASP A 32 -22.23 2.59 11.66
N TYR A 33 -21.99 3.63 12.47
CA TYR A 33 -22.66 3.84 13.75
C TYR A 33 -23.88 4.76 13.68
N VAL A 34 -23.93 5.68 12.71
CA VAL A 34 -25.01 6.65 12.55
C VAL A 34 -25.30 6.95 11.09
N ASP A 35 -26.55 7.34 10.81
CA ASP A 35 -26.97 7.75 9.47
C ASP A 35 -26.22 8.99 8.96
N THR A 36 -26.21 9.17 7.63
CA THR A 36 -25.63 10.36 6.98
C THR A 36 -26.65 11.45 6.72
N ILE A 37 -26.19 12.70 6.68
CA ILE A 37 -27.01 13.82 6.22
C ILE A 37 -27.11 13.80 4.70
N ARG A 38 -28.30 13.52 4.17
CA ARG A 38 -28.56 13.45 2.73
C ARG A 38 -28.16 14.75 2.02
N GLY A 39 -27.35 14.64 0.98
CA GLY A 39 -26.93 15.77 0.14
C GLY A 39 -25.65 16.50 0.61
N ILE A 40 -25.10 16.08 1.74
CA ILE A 40 -23.73 16.41 2.17
C ILE A 40 -22.83 15.27 1.69
N GLY A 41 -21.86 15.59 0.83
CA GLY A 41 -20.85 14.66 0.33
C GLY A 41 -19.44 15.13 0.69
N PRO A 42 -18.39 14.42 0.26
CA PRO A 42 -17.06 14.60 0.82
C PRO A 42 -16.49 16.02 0.76
N LYS A 43 -16.59 16.65 -0.40
CA LYS A 43 -16.12 18.03 -0.58
C LYS A 43 -16.88 19.02 0.31
N LYS A 44 -18.21 18.90 0.34
CA LYS A 44 -19.05 19.81 1.14
C LYS A 44 -18.85 19.59 2.65
N ALA A 45 -18.68 18.34 3.08
CA ALA A 45 -18.44 18.01 4.48
C ALA A 45 -17.16 18.69 4.97
N LEU A 46 -16.08 18.60 4.17
CA LEU A 46 -14.82 19.26 4.46
C LEU A 46 -14.97 20.79 4.50
N ASP A 47 -15.61 21.39 3.49
CA ASP A 47 -15.85 22.85 3.43
C ASP A 47 -16.65 23.36 4.65
N LEU A 48 -17.70 22.62 5.04
CA LEU A 48 -18.53 22.95 6.21
C LEU A 48 -17.73 22.86 7.51
N LEU A 49 -16.86 21.86 7.62
CA LEU A 49 -16.09 21.64 8.83
C LEU A 49 -14.94 22.64 8.98
N HIS A 50 -14.31 23.06 7.88
CA HIS A 50 -13.36 24.18 7.90
C HIS A 50 -14.03 25.50 8.31
N LYS A 51 -15.29 25.70 7.94
CA LYS A 51 -16.04 26.93 8.27
C LYS A 51 -16.56 26.95 9.71
N TYR A 52 -17.05 25.83 10.22
CA TYR A 52 -17.79 25.76 11.48
C TYR A 52 -17.08 24.95 12.58
N HIS A 53 -16.00 24.26 12.26
CA HIS A 53 -15.09 23.53 13.17
C HIS A 53 -15.68 22.37 13.97
N SER A 54 -17.00 22.17 14.00
CA SER A 54 -17.66 21.08 14.74
C SER A 54 -19.02 20.74 14.12
N ILE A 55 -19.48 19.50 14.28
CA ILE A 55 -20.82 19.07 13.83
C ILE A 55 -21.92 19.93 14.48
N ASP A 56 -21.80 20.25 15.78
CA ASP A 56 -22.74 21.13 16.49
C ASP A 56 -22.96 22.46 15.78
N CYS A 57 -21.86 23.12 15.40
CA CYS A 57 -21.90 24.40 14.69
C CYS A 57 -22.40 24.23 13.25
N VAL A 58 -22.07 23.12 12.58
CA VAL A 58 -22.64 22.80 11.26
C VAL A 58 -24.17 22.70 11.37
N LEU A 59 -24.71 21.90 12.29
CA LEU A 59 -26.14 21.69 12.48
C LEU A 59 -26.93 22.98 12.79
N LYS A 60 -26.29 23.94 13.48
CA LYS A 60 -26.88 25.26 13.77
C LYS A 60 -26.94 26.18 12.55
N ASN A 61 -26.03 26.02 11.59
CA ASN A 61 -25.86 26.94 10.47
C ASN A 61 -26.28 26.36 9.10
N ILE A 62 -26.62 25.07 9.02
CA ILE A 62 -27.12 24.47 7.78
C ILE A 62 -28.60 24.77 7.56
N ASP A 63 -28.97 24.85 6.30
CA ASP A 63 -30.37 24.89 5.88
C ASP A 63 -31.00 23.50 6.00
N LYS A 64 -31.78 23.29 7.07
CA LYS A 64 -32.46 22.03 7.37
C LYS A 64 -33.54 21.64 6.35
N SER A 65 -34.02 22.59 5.54
CA SER A 65 -34.98 22.29 4.48
C SER A 65 -34.30 21.57 3.30
N LYS A 66 -33.06 21.98 3.01
CA LYS A 66 -32.23 21.43 1.94
C LYS A 66 -31.45 20.18 2.38
N TYR A 67 -31.01 20.17 3.63
CA TYR A 67 -30.22 19.10 4.23
C TYR A 67 -30.99 18.56 5.46
N PRO A 68 -31.98 17.68 5.24
CA PRO A 68 -32.74 17.10 6.34
C PRO A 68 -31.82 16.23 7.19
N VAL A 69 -31.73 16.56 8.47
CA VAL A 69 -31.01 15.78 9.47
C VAL A 69 -31.90 14.60 9.87
N PRO A 70 -31.36 13.37 10.00
CA PRO A 70 -32.12 12.23 10.51
C PRO A 70 -32.76 12.53 11.88
N ASN A 71 -33.94 11.97 12.13
CA ASN A 71 -34.58 12.07 13.45
C ASN A 71 -33.75 11.29 14.48
N ASP A 72 -33.59 11.83 15.68
CA ASP A 72 -32.80 11.25 16.77
C ASP A 72 -31.37 10.86 16.37
N TRP A 73 -30.67 11.72 15.62
CA TRP A 73 -29.31 11.47 15.13
C TRP A 73 -28.26 11.51 16.26
N PRO A 74 -27.78 10.37 16.79
CA PRO A 74 -26.95 10.31 18.01
C PRO A 74 -25.47 10.42 17.67
N TYR A 75 -25.09 11.45 16.91
CA TYR A 75 -23.72 11.59 16.41
C TYR A 75 -22.70 11.82 17.54
N GLU A 76 -23.13 12.38 18.68
CA GLU A 76 -22.27 12.60 19.85
C GLU A 76 -21.80 11.26 20.45
N ASP A 77 -22.69 10.27 20.52
CA ASP A 77 -22.35 8.92 21.00
C ASP A 77 -21.36 8.24 20.05
N ALA A 78 -21.57 8.38 18.74
CA ALA A 78 -20.62 7.88 17.74
C ALA A 78 -19.26 8.56 17.85
N LYS A 79 -19.22 9.89 18.04
CA LYS A 79 -17.97 10.64 18.27
C LYS A 79 -17.24 10.13 19.50
N LYS A 80 -17.95 9.91 20.61
CA LYS A 80 -17.38 9.36 21.83
C LYS A 80 -16.81 7.96 21.61
N LEU A 81 -17.49 7.11 20.85
CA LEU A 81 -17.02 5.77 20.51
C LEU A 81 -15.71 5.81 19.69
N PHE A 82 -15.57 6.75 18.75
CA PHE A 82 -14.34 6.91 17.98
C PHE A 82 -13.17 7.44 18.82
N LEU A 83 -13.43 8.36 19.75
CA LEU A 83 -12.38 8.97 20.57
C LEU A 83 -11.96 8.08 21.75
N ASN A 84 -12.91 7.37 22.34
CA ASN A 84 -12.70 6.49 23.49
C ASN A 84 -13.28 5.10 23.21
N PRO A 85 -12.72 4.36 22.23
CA PRO A 85 -13.14 3.00 21.98
C PRO A 85 -12.75 2.10 23.17
N GLU A 86 -13.55 1.07 23.41
CA GLU A 86 -13.17 0.01 24.34
C GLU A 86 -12.06 -0.83 23.71
N VAL A 87 -10.84 -0.63 24.19
CA VAL A 87 -9.64 -1.33 23.71
C VAL A 87 -8.89 -1.99 24.86
N THR A 88 -8.34 -3.16 24.60
CA THR A 88 -7.46 -3.84 25.55
C THR A 88 -6.16 -3.05 25.72
N ASP A 89 -5.65 -2.96 26.96
CA ASP A 89 -4.36 -2.34 27.23
C ASP A 89 -3.23 -3.08 26.48
N PRO A 90 -2.52 -2.41 25.56
CA PRO A 90 -1.43 -3.02 24.81
C PRO A 90 -0.31 -3.55 25.71
N SER A 91 -0.12 -2.96 26.89
CA SER A 91 0.95 -3.33 27.84
C SER A 91 0.74 -4.72 28.45
N LEU A 92 -0.49 -5.21 28.46
CA LEU A 92 -0.85 -6.53 28.98
C LEU A 92 -0.70 -7.65 27.94
N ILE A 93 -0.46 -7.29 26.67
CA ILE A 93 -0.44 -8.23 25.56
C ILE A 93 1.01 -8.57 25.21
N GLU A 94 1.39 -9.83 25.41
CA GLU A 94 2.66 -10.36 24.92
C GLU A 94 2.46 -11.09 23.59
N LEU A 95 2.96 -10.52 22.49
CA LEU A 95 2.89 -11.15 21.17
C LEU A 95 4.05 -12.13 20.98
N LYS A 96 3.73 -13.43 21.00
CA LYS A 96 4.67 -14.52 20.73
C LYS A 96 4.25 -15.30 19.49
N TRP A 97 5.21 -15.59 18.61
CA TRP A 97 5.02 -16.43 17.43
C TRP A 97 5.69 -17.78 17.64
N ASP A 98 4.89 -18.75 18.09
CA ASP A 98 5.36 -20.11 18.38
C ASP A 98 5.51 -20.97 17.12
N GLU A 99 6.02 -22.19 17.28
CA GLU A 99 6.16 -23.11 16.14
C GLU A 99 4.77 -23.62 15.72
N PRO A 100 4.49 -23.70 14.41
CA PRO A 100 3.24 -24.23 13.94
C PRO A 100 3.16 -25.75 14.22
N ASP A 101 2.04 -26.19 14.80
CA ASP A 101 1.72 -27.60 14.99
C ASP A 101 1.23 -28.23 13.67
N GLU A 102 2.10 -28.95 12.96
CA GLU A 102 1.78 -29.55 11.67
C GLU A 102 0.69 -30.63 11.77
N GLU A 103 0.76 -31.50 12.77
CA GLU A 103 -0.19 -32.61 12.90
C GLU A 103 -1.56 -32.09 13.36
N GLY A 104 -1.60 -31.12 14.28
CA GLY A 104 -2.84 -30.44 14.65
C GLY A 104 -3.50 -29.71 13.47
N LEU A 105 -2.71 -29.09 12.60
CA LEU A 105 -3.21 -28.45 11.36
C LEU A 105 -3.79 -29.47 10.38
N VAL A 106 -3.14 -30.62 10.21
CA VAL A 106 -3.63 -31.69 9.33
C VAL A 106 -4.92 -32.30 9.87
N GLU A 107 -4.99 -32.57 11.17
CA GLU A 107 -6.21 -33.10 11.79
C GLU A 107 -7.39 -32.14 11.61
N PHE A 108 -7.20 -30.86 11.92
CA PHE A 108 -8.27 -29.88 11.82
C PHE A 108 -8.69 -29.63 10.37
N LEU A 109 -7.75 -29.33 9.48
CA LEU A 109 -8.08 -28.94 8.11
C LEU A 109 -8.42 -30.13 7.22
N CYS A 110 -7.69 -31.24 7.32
CA CYS A 110 -7.88 -32.37 6.40
C CYS A 110 -8.97 -33.31 6.90
N HIS A 111 -8.92 -33.73 8.17
CA HIS A 111 -9.89 -34.70 8.70
C HIS A 111 -11.25 -34.08 9.06
N LYS A 112 -11.31 -32.86 9.60
CA LYS A 112 -12.59 -32.21 9.96
C LYS A 112 -13.19 -31.37 8.83
N HIS A 113 -12.35 -30.71 8.03
CA HIS A 113 -12.80 -29.78 6.99
C HIS A 113 -12.58 -30.26 5.54
N GLY A 114 -11.97 -31.45 5.35
CA GLY A 114 -11.87 -32.09 4.03
C GLY A 114 -10.89 -31.42 3.06
N PHE A 115 -9.93 -30.64 3.55
CA PHE A 115 -8.88 -30.06 2.71
C PHE A 115 -7.88 -31.13 2.24
N ASN A 116 -7.21 -30.86 1.11
CA ASN A 116 -6.17 -31.74 0.59
C ASN A 116 -4.92 -31.71 1.49
N GLU A 117 -4.57 -32.88 2.04
CA GLU A 117 -3.48 -33.03 3.02
C GLU A 117 -2.11 -32.62 2.48
N GLU A 118 -1.78 -33.01 1.26
CA GLU A 118 -0.50 -32.67 0.63
C GLU A 118 -0.33 -31.14 0.53
N ARG A 119 -1.40 -30.42 0.19
CA ARG A 119 -1.39 -28.95 0.12
C ARG A 119 -1.18 -28.33 1.50
N ILE A 120 -1.80 -28.89 2.55
CA ILE A 120 -1.66 -28.38 3.92
C ILE A 120 -0.25 -28.61 4.45
N ARG A 121 0.30 -29.83 4.31
CA ARG A 121 1.69 -30.13 4.72
C ARG A 121 2.71 -29.28 3.99
N ASN A 122 2.52 -29.04 2.69
CA ASN A 122 3.38 -28.14 1.92
C ASN A 122 3.26 -26.67 2.38
N GLY A 123 2.09 -26.24 2.82
CA GLY A 123 1.87 -24.93 3.44
C GLY A 123 2.58 -24.80 4.79
N ALA A 124 2.43 -25.80 5.67
CA ALA A 124 3.08 -25.86 6.98
C ALA A 124 4.62 -25.80 6.85
N LYS A 125 5.18 -26.55 5.90
CA LYS A 125 6.63 -26.50 5.59
C LYS A 125 7.09 -25.12 5.15
N LYS A 126 6.29 -24.39 4.37
CA LYS A 126 6.61 -23.00 3.96
C LYS A 126 6.57 -22.04 5.16
N LEU A 127 5.57 -22.19 6.04
CA LEU A 127 5.43 -21.39 7.25
C LEU A 127 6.62 -21.58 8.20
N PHE A 128 7.01 -22.84 8.44
CA PHE A 128 8.16 -23.18 9.27
C PHE A 128 9.47 -22.57 8.72
N LYS A 129 9.67 -22.65 7.40
CA LYS A 129 10.82 -22.01 6.73
C LYS A 129 10.81 -20.49 6.82
N ALA A 130 9.64 -19.86 6.69
CA ALA A 130 9.51 -18.41 6.79
C ALA A 130 9.87 -17.91 8.20
N LYS A 131 9.44 -18.63 9.26
CA LYS A 131 9.77 -18.31 10.65
C LYS A 131 11.28 -18.35 10.91
N ASN A 132 11.98 -19.36 10.36
CA ASN A 132 13.42 -19.57 10.58
C ASN A 132 14.30 -18.72 9.65
N THR A 133 13.73 -17.96 8.71
CA THR A 133 14.48 -17.04 7.87
C THR A 133 14.87 -15.83 8.71
N THR A 134 16.17 -15.66 8.92
CA THR A 134 16.80 -14.82 9.97
C THR A 134 16.24 -13.41 10.13
N THR A 135 16.05 -13.03 11.40
CA THR A 135 15.64 -11.72 11.93
C THR A 135 16.62 -10.58 11.69
N GLN A 136 17.86 -10.84 11.24
CA GLN A 136 18.79 -9.80 10.79
C GLN A 136 18.64 -9.60 9.28
N GLY A 137 17.71 -8.71 8.91
CA GLY A 137 17.57 -8.29 7.51
C GLY A 137 18.87 -7.67 7.00
N ARG A 138 19.38 -8.17 5.87
CA ARG A 138 20.45 -7.47 5.14
C ARG A 138 19.93 -6.10 4.71
N ILE A 139 20.80 -5.10 4.61
CA ILE A 139 20.39 -3.78 4.10
C ILE A 139 19.78 -3.88 2.68
N ASP A 140 20.26 -4.86 1.90
CA ASP A 140 19.76 -5.25 0.58
C ASP A 140 18.28 -5.73 0.61
N ASN A 141 17.78 -6.16 1.77
CA ASN A 141 16.38 -6.57 1.94
C ASN A 141 15.46 -5.36 2.17
N PHE A 142 16.00 -4.22 2.65
CA PHE A 142 15.25 -2.98 2.88
C PHE A 142 15.25 -2.07 1.65
N PHE A 143 16.36 -2.08 0.89
CA PHE A 143 16.52 -1.23 -0.28
C PHE A 143 16.76 -2.08 -1.52
N THR A 144 15.92 -1.88 -2.54
CA THR A 144 16.17 -2.46 -3.86
C THR A 144 17.48 -1.92 -4.42
N SER A 145 18.44 -2.81 -4.75
CA SER A 145 19.76 -2.42 -5.25
C SER A 145 19.66 -1.61 -6.55
N ILE A 146 20.25 -0.41 -6.58
CA ILE A 146 20.44 0.35 -7.81
C ILE A 146 21.67 -0.23 -8.53
N PRO A 147 21.60 -0.56 -9.84
CA PRO A 147 22.74 -1.09 -10.57
C PRO A 147 23.91 -0.10 -10.56
N SER A 148 25.11 -0.57 -10.20
CA SER A 148 26.33 0.25 -10.17
C SER A 148 26.65 0.79 -11.57
N LYS A 149 26.88 2.11 -11.67
CA LYS A 149 27.54 2.70 -12.84
C LYS A 149 28.99 2.23 -12.82
N ASN A 150 29.37 1.29 -13.68
CA ASN A 150 30.77 0.91 -13.83
C ASN A 150 31.61 2.17 -14.11
N ASN A 151 32.60 2.40 -13.25
CA ASN A 151 33.62 3.44 -13.46
C ASN A 151 34.22 3.24 -14.85
N LEU A 152 33.95 4.18 -15.75
CA LEU A 152 34.77 4.35 -16.94
C LEU A 152 36.20 4.58 -16.44
N LEU A 153 37.06 3.65 -16.83
CA LEU A 153 38.45 3.48 -16.44
C LEU A 153 39.21 4.81 -16.36
N ILE A 154 39.77 5.09 -15.18
CA ILE A 154 40.95 5.95 -15.07
C ILE A 154 42.11 5.15 -15.67
N SER A 155 42.46 5.44 -16.92
CA SER A 155 43.78 5.14 -17.46
C SER A 155 44.55 6.45 -17.60
N ASN A 156 45.61 6.63 -16.81
CA ASN A 156 46.74 7.49 -17.16
C ASN A 156 47.96 6.95 -16.42
N PRO A 157 49.14 6.85 -17.09
CA PRO A 157 49.90 8.06 -17.34
C PRO A 157 50.67 8.11 -18.68
N ASN A 158 50.90 9.34 -19.16
CA ASN A 158 51.94 9.76 -20.11
C ASN A 158 52.01 9.08 -21.49
N ILE A 159 51.30 9.65 -22.47
CA ILE A 159 51.81 9.81 -23.84
C ILE A 159 51.54 11.24 -24.31
N ASN A 160 52.61 12.01 -24.42
CA ASN A 160 52.65 13.29 -25.13
C ASN A 160 52.63 12.99 -26.65
N CYS A 161 51.66 13.53 -27.39
CA CYS A 161 51.92 13.99 -28.75
C CYS A 161 50.75 14.83 -29.28
N ASN A 162 51.01 16.13 -29.39
CA ASN A 162 50.25 17.09 -30.17
C ASN A 162 49.97 16.56 -31.58
N LYS A 163 48.70 16.63 -32.02
CA LYS A 163 48.29 17.06 -33.36
C LYS A 163 46.77 17.27 -33.44
N THR A 164 46.43 18.36 -34.09
CA THR A 164 45.15 19.04 -34.34
C THR A 164 44.02 18.19 -34.93
N PRO A 165 42.74 18.59 -34.77
CA PRO A 165 41.60 17.93 -35.38
C PRO A 165 41.38 18.40 -36.83
N SER A 166 41.11 17.48 -37.75
CA SER A 166 40.60 17.77 -39.09
C SER A 166 39.31 16.98 -39.35
N ASN A 167 38.26 17.75 -39.69
CA ASN A 167 36.93 17.36 -40.15
C ASN A 167 36.86 16.12 -41.05
N THR A 168 35.77 15.35 -40.96
CA THR A 168 34.63 15.43 -41.92
C THR A 168 33.58 14.34 -41.67
N MET A 169 32.30 14.75 -41.76
CA MET A 169 31.12 13.90 -41.89
C MET A 169 31.13 13.14 -43.23
N SER A 170 30.57 11.93 -43.28
CA SER A 170 29.65 11.57 -44.36
C SER A 170 28.82 10.31 -44.06
N ASP A 171 27.54 10.45 -44.34
CA ASP A 171 26.48 9.46 -44.44
C ASP A 171 26.85 8.15 -45.17
N ARG A 172 26.16 7.04 -44.81
CA ARG A 172 25.29 6.30 -45.76
C ARG A 172 24.43 5.20 -45.11
N LYS A 173 23.13 5.36 -45.30
CA LYS A 173 22.01 4.38 -45.27
C LYS A 173 22.34 3.01 -45.92
N ARG A 174 21.71 1.93 -45.42
CA ARG A 174 20.64 1.11 -46.09
C ARG A 174 20.35 -0.21 -45.35
N LYS A 175 19.08 -0.44 -44.98
CA LYS A 175 18.09 -1.43 -45.51
C LYS A 175 18.44 -2.90 -45.22
N LEU A 176 17.67 -3.62 -44.40
CA LEU A 176 16.31 -4.19 -44.57
C LEU A 176 16.22 -5.34 -45.60
N ASN A 177 16.01 -6.53 -45.03
CA ASN A 177 15.13 -7.66 -45.41
C ASN A 177 15.55 -8.82 -46.34
N THR A 178 15.18 -10.00 -45.82
CA THR A 178 14.61 -11.23 -46.43
C THR A 178 15.45 -12.17 -47.29
N GLY A 179 15.40 -13.47 -46.94
CA GLY A 179 15.60 -14.57 -47.88
C GLY A 179 16.05 -15.91 -47.26
N THR A 180 15.12 -16.74 -46.78
CA THR A 180 15.19 -18.23 -46.85
C THR A 180 14.54 -18.69 -48.17
N PRO A 181 14.48 -19.99 -48.55
CA PRO A 181 15.15 -21.24 -48.08
C PRO A 181 15.68 -22.12 -49.26
N SER A 182 16.34 -23.25 -48.96
CA SER A 182 16.49 -24.48 -49.80
C SER A 182 17.43 -25.45 -49.03
N ARG A 183 17.36 -26.79 -48.98
CA ARG A 183 16.82 -27.89 -49.82
C ARG A 183 16.96 -29.20 -48.96
N LEU A 184 15.92 -30.07 -48.81
CA LEU A 184 15.77 -31.44 -49.43
C LEU A 184 16.82 -32.49 -48.96
N LYS A 185 16.60 -33.79 -48.61
CA LYS A 185 15.62 -34.88 -48.87
C LYS A 185 15.74 -35.92 -47.72
N MET A 186 14.68 -36.60 -47.24
CA MET A 186 14.20 -37.99 -47.58
C MET A 186 15.32 -39.06 -47.68
N ALA A 187 15.23 -40.29 -47.18
CA ALA A 187 14.17 -41.21 -46.71
C ALA A 187 14.86 -42.24 -45.76
N LYS A 188 14.18 -42.96 -44.86
CA LYS A 188 13.27 -44.09 -45.12
C LYS A 188 12.57 -44.46 -43.81
#